data_AF-A0A3A8WM59-F1
#
_entry.id   AF-A0A3A8WM59-F1
#
_cell.length_a   1.000
_cell.length_b   1.000
_cell.length_c   1.000
_cell.angle_alpha   90.00
_cell.angle_beta   90.00
_cell.angle_gamma   90.00
#
_symmetry.space_group_name_H-M   'P 1'
#
loop_
_entity.id
_entity.type
_entity.pdbx_description
1 polymer ?
#
loop_
_entity_poly.entity_id
_entity_poly.type
_entity_poly.pdbx_seq_one_letter_code
_entity_poly.pdbx_strand_id
1 'polypeptide(L)'
;MKETLLKFDIGGLKLSISAAFTAAAALFNKVPTLLILFMAAVVIDYLTGWVKAAFFLKEWNSQTGLQGIIKKAMYFVLIGVAFLIGYGIKTIGTQISLDLDFSIYIGWYVTAVMLINEFTSILENLYVIMPEKVPTWLVKVLRVTDNKLDNTINGIVCKNQNCEICSIKDRCNHYKTKEMEG
;
A
#
# COMPACT_ATOMS: atom_id res chain seq x y z
N MET A 1 -3.82 -26.49 41.22
CA MET A 1 -3.87 -26.95 39.81
C MET A 1 -4.17 -25.85 38.79
N LYS A 2 -4.72 -24.68 39.17
CA LYS A 2 -5.04 -23.57 38.26
C LYS A 2 -3.84 -22.64 37.93
N GLU A 3 -2.83 -22.58 38.79
CA GLU A 3 -1.63 -21.73 38.58
C GLU A 3 -0.64 -22.29 37.54
N THR A 4 -0.57 -23.60 37.35
CA THR A 4 0.39 -24.24 36.43
C THR A 4 -0.02 -24.09 34.97
N LEU A 5 -1.33 -24.09 34.68
CA LEU A 5 -1.88 -23.89 33.33
C LEU A 5 -1.76 -22.43 32.86
N LEU A 6 -1.96 -21.45 33.76
CA LEU A 6 -1.81 -20.02 33.45
C LEU A 6 -0.37 -19.62 33.14
N LYS A 7 0.63 -20.25 33.78
CA LYS A 7 2.06 -20.04 33.45
C LYS A 7 2.47 -20.67 32.13
N PHE A 8 1.85 -21.79 31.75
CA PHE A 8 2.14 -22.48 30.48
C PHE A 8 1.63 -21.66 29.27
N ASP A 9 0.49 -21.00 29.41
CA ASP A 9 -0.10 -20.15 28.36
C ASP A 9 0.69 -18.84 28.17
N ILE A 10 1.11 -18.19 29.26
CA ILE A 10 1.94 -16.96 29.21
C ILE A 10 3.38 -17.28 28.76
N GLY A 11 3.93 -18.42 29.16
CA GLY A 11 5.27 -18.86 28.77
C GLY A 11 5.36 -19.23 27.29
N GLY A 12 4.39 -20.00 26.78
CA GLY A 12 4.27 -20.35 25.36
C GLY A 12 4.01 -19.13 24.48
N LEU A 13 3.16 -18.20 24.92
CA LEU A 13 2.89 -16.94 24.23
C LEU A 13 4.12 -16.03 24.18
N LYS A 14 4.89 -15.91 25.28
CA LYS A 14 6.15 -15.12 25.29
C LYS A 14 7.25 -15.76 24.45
N LEU A 15 7.35 -17.09 24.42
CA LEU A 15 8.31 -17.82 23.58
C LEU A 15 7.98 -17.69 22.09
N SER A 16 6.70 -17.77 21.71
CA SER A 16 6.28 -17.57 20.31
C SER A 16 6.41 -16.11 19.86
N ILE A 17 6.10 -15.14 20.73
CA ILE A 17 6.31 -13.72 20.45
C ILE A 17 7.80 -13.40 20.28
N SER A 18 8.67 -13.87 21.18
CA SER A 18 10.12 -13.64 21.07
C SER A 18 10.76 -14.36 19.88
N ALA A 19 10.29 -15.57 19.54
CA ALA A 19 10.69 -16.26 18.31
C ALA A 19 10.24 -15.51 17.06
N ALA A 20 9.02 -14.95 17.05
CA ALA A 20 8.53 -14.12 15.96
C ALA A 20 9.35 -12.81 15.84
N PHE A 21 9.69 -12.16 16.95
CA PHE A 21 10.57 -10.98 16.95
C PHE A 21 11.98 -11.31 16.48
N THR A 22 12.53 -12.45 16.87
CA THR A 22 13.88 -12.90 16.46
C THR A 22 13.92 -13.30 14.99
N ALA A 23 12.89 -14.00 14.50
CA ALA A 23 12.74 -14.34 13.10
C ALA A 23 12.50 -13.10 12.24
N ALA A 24 11.67 -12.17 12.72
CA ALA A 24 11.50 -10.86 12.09
C ALA A 24 12.84 -10.13 12.04
N ALA A 25 13.55 -9.99 13.17
CA ALA A 25 14.88 -9.36 13.26
C ALA A 25 15.91 -9.99 12.30
N ALA A 26 15.90 -11.31 12.14
CA ALA A 26 16.76 -12.01 11.18
C ALA A 26 16.38 -11.71 9.72
N LEU A 27 15.10 -11.52 9.42
CA LEU A 27 14.61 -11.08 8.11
C LEU A 27 15.00 -9.61 7.84
N PHE A 28 14.99 -8.73 8.86
CA PHE A 28 15.40 -7.31 8.70
C PHE A 28 16.84 -7.15 8.18
N ASN A 29 17.73 -8.13 8.39
CA ASN A 29 19.12 -8.07 7.92
C ASN A 29 19.32 -8.61 6.48
N LYS A 30 18.37 -9.40 5.97
CA LYS A 30 18.45 -10.00 4.61
C LYS A 30 17.52 -9.31 3.62
N VAL A 31 16.43 -8.73 4.10
CA VAL A 31 15.47 -8.01 3.27
C VAL A 31 15.99 -6.58 3.08
N PRO A 32 15.99 -6.05 1.84
CA PRO A 32 16.42 -4.68 1.61
C PRO A 32 15.55 -3.67 2.37
N THR A 33 16.20 -2.65 2.95
CA THR A 33 15.58 -1.64 3.82
C THR A 33 14.33 -1.00 3.23
N LEU A 34 14.30 -0.77 1.92
CA LEU A 34 13.15 -0.15 1.26
C LEU A 34 11.89 -1.04 1.33
N LEU A 35 12.03 -2.35 1.17
CA LEU A 35 10.90 -3.27 1.24
C LEU A 35 10.37 -3.38 2.67
N ILE A 36 11.26 -3.34 3.66
CA ILE A 36 10.90 -3.28 5.08
C ILE A 36 10.10 -2.01 5.39
N LEU A 37 10.58 -0.86 4.92
CA LEU A 37 9.89 0.42 5.12
C LEU A 37 8.51 0.41 4.45
N PHE A 38 8.40 -0.19 3.26
CA PHE A 38 7.12 -0.40 2.58
C PHE A 38 6.17 -1.29 3.39
N MET A 39 6.64 -2.43 3.89
CA MET A 39 5.82 -3.31 4.73
C MET A 39 5.35 -2.61 6.01
N ALA A 40 6.24 -1.86 6.67
CA ALA A 40 5.89 -1.08 7.85
C ALA A 40 4.83 0.00 7.53
N ALA A 41 4.98 0.72 6.41
CA ALA A 41 4.01 1.71 5.97
C ALA A 41 2.64 1.08 5.70
N VAL A 42 2.56 -0.06 5.01
CA VAL A 42 1.29 -0.77 4.76
C VAL A 42 0.57 -1.13 6.08
N VAL A 43 1.32 -1.61 7.08
CA VAL A 43 0.76 -1.96 8.40
C VAL A 43 0.29 -0.70 9.15
N ILE A 44 1.10 0.35 9.20
CA ILE A 44 0.75 1.62 9.86
C ILE A 44 -0.48 2.24 9.19
N ASP A 45 -0.54 2.22 7.86
CA ASP A 45 -1.69 2.76 7.13
C ASP A 45 -2.98 1.99 7.45
N TYR A 46 -2.92 0.65 7.46
CA TYR A 46 -4.07 -0.16 7.84
C TYR A 46 -4.56 0.16 9.26
N LEU A 47 -3.63 0.26 10.22
CA LEU A 47 -3.97 0.58 11.61
C LEU A 47 -4.56 1.99 11.74
N THR A 48 -3.94 2.99 11.12
CA THR A 48 -4.43 4.39 11.18
C THR A 48 -5.76 4.55 10.45
N GLY A 49 -5.95 3.89 9.32
CA GLY A 49 -7.22 3.85 8.59
C GLY A 49 -8.33 3.16 9.39
N TRP A 50 -8.02 2.07 10.08
CA TRP A 50 -8.96 1.40 10.99
C TRP A 50 -9.35 2.30 12.16
N VAL A 51 -8.38 2.95 12.83
CA VAL A 51 -8.65 3.88 13.94
C VAL A 51 -9.56 5.03 13.47
N LYS A 52 -9.26 5.62 12.32
CA LYS A 52 -10.09 6.67 11.70
C LYS A 52 -11.53 6.19 11.46
N ALA A 53 -11.70 5.03 10.84
CA ALA A 53 -13.04 4.51 10.54
C ALA A 53 -13.83 4.16 11.81
N ALA A 54 -13.19 3.48 12.77
CA ALA A 54 -13.84 3.00 13.98
C ALA A 54 -14.22 4.12 14.95
N PHE A 55 -13.32 5.10 15.18
CA PHE A 55 -13.49 6.08 16.25
C PHE A 55 -13.91 7.47 15.77
N PHE A 56 -13.49 7.89 14.57
CA PHE A 56 -13.72 9.25 14.08
C PHE A 56 -14.88 9.34 13.10
N LEU A 57 -15.02 8.37 12.20
CA LEU A 57 -16.09 8.37 11.21
C LEU A 57 -17.33 7.57 11.64
N LYS A 58 -17.20 6.62 12.58
CA LYS A 58 -18.29 5.72 13.05
C LYS A 58 -18.99 4.93 11.94
N GLU A 59 -18.43 4.90 10.74
CA GLU A 59 -18.91 4.17 9.57
C GLU A 59 -17.99 2.98 9.31
N TRP A 60 -18.08 1.96 10.16
CA TRP A 60 -17.31 0.74 9.94
C TRP A 60 -18.14 -0.25 9.12
N ASN A 61 -17.74 -0.44 7.87
CA ASN A 61 -18.23 -1.53 7.03
C ASN A 61 -17.10 -2.53 6.73
N SER A 62 -17.31 -3.79 7.10
CA SER A 62 -16.39 -4.90 6.87
C SER A 62 -15.98 -5.04 5.39
N GLN A 63 -16.92 -4.78 4.46
CA GLN A 63 -16.64 -4.86 3.02
C GLN A 63 -15.64 -3.79 2.58
N THR A 64 -15.74 -2.57 3.11
CA THR A 64 -14.81 -1.47 2.80
C THR A 64 -13.41 -1.76 3.38
N GLY A 65 -13.35 -2.35 4.57
CA GLY A 65 -12.08 -2.79 5.18
C GLY A 65 -11.39 -3.89 4.38
N LEU A 66 -12.15 -4.89 3.91
CA LEU A 66 -11.61 -5.98 3.09
C LEU A 66 -11.11 -5.50 1.73
N GLN A 67 -11.86 -4.60 1.07
CA GLN A 67 -11.41 -3.97 -0.17
C GLN A 67 -10.09 -3.21 0.01
N GLY A 68 -9.91 -2.53 1.14
CA GLY A 68 -8.65 -1.87 1.48
C GLY A 68 -7.47 -2.85 1.59
N ILE A 69 -7.66 -3.99 2.26
CA ILE A 69 -6.64 -5.02 2.39
C ILE A 69 -6.28 -5.63 1.02
N ILE A 70 -7.28 -5.95 0.19
CA ILE A 70 -7.05 -6.52 -1.15
C ILE A 70 -6.22 -5.55 -2.00
N LYS A 71 -6.56 -4.26 -2.00
CA LYS A 71 -5.79 -3.25 -2.75
C LYS A 71 -4.32 -3.21 -2.32
N LYS A 72 -4.05 -3.23 -1.02
CA LYS A 72 -2.69 -3.26 -0.47
C LYS A 72 -1.95 -4.55 -0.79
N ALA A 73 -2.63 -5.69 -0.76
CA ALA A 73 -2.05 -6.96 -1.18
C ALA A 73 -1.63 -6.93 -2.66
N MET A 74 -2.44 -6.29 -3.52
CA MET A 74 -2.11 -6.13 -4.94
C MET A 74 -0.87 -5.26 -5.19
N TYR A 75 -0.46 -4.40 -4.26
CA TYR A 75 0.78 -3.65 -4.38
C TYR A 75 2.01 -4.56 -4.38
N PHE A 76 1.99 -5.66 -3.60
CA PHE A 76 3.07 -6.65 -3.62
C PHE A 76 3.16 -7.39 -4.94
N VAL A 77 2.01 -7.67 -5.57
CA VAL A 77 1.98 -8.28 -6.92
C VAL A 77 2.59 -7.31 -7.94
N LEU A 78 2.23 -6.03 -7.89
CA LEU A 78 2.78 -5.00 -8.79
C LEU A 78 4.30 -4.86 -8.63
N ILE A 79 4.79 -4.82 -7.38
CA ILE A 79 6.23 -4.80 -7.08
C ILE A 79 6.90 -6.06 -7.65
N GLY A 80 6.32 -7.25 -7.44
CA GLY A 80 6.83 -8.50 -7.98
C GLY A 80 6.95 -8.48 -9.51
N VAL A 81 5.92 -8.00 -10.21
CA VAL A 81 5.93 -7.83 -11.66
C VAL A 81 7.05 -6.87 -12.10
N ALA A 82 7.25 -5.76 -11.40
CA ALA A 82 8.31 -4.81 -11.73
C ALA A 82 9.72 -5.43 -11.59
N PHE A 83 9.95 -6.24 -10.55
CA PHE A 83 11.19 -7.00 -10.39
C PHE A 83 11.38 -8.08 -11.46
N LEU A 84 10.29 -8.77 -11.85
CA LEU A 84 10.34 -9.75 -12.94
C LEU A 84 10.72 -9.08 -14.27
N ILE A 85 10.18 -7.90 -14.56
CA ILE A 85 10.55 -7.11 -15.75
C ILE A 85 12.03 -6.74 -15.70
N GLY A 86 12.50 -6.17 -14.58
CA GLY A 86 13.91 -5.82 -14.40
C GLY A 86 14.83 -7.03 -14.59
N TYR A 87 14.49 -8.17 -13.98
CA TYR A 87 15.24 -9.40 -14.14
C TYR A 87 15.25 -9.91 -15.59
N GLY A 88 14.12 -9.82 -16.29
CA GLY A 88 14.00 -10.17 -17.71
C GLY A 88 14.93 -9.33 -18.59
N ILE A 89 14.97 -8.01 -18.36
CA ILE A 89 15.87 -7.09 -19.07
C ILE A 89 17.34 -7.43 -18.79
N LYS A 90 17.70 -7.64 -17.52
CA LYS A 90 19.05 -8.10 -17.14
C LYS A 90 19.44 -9.37 -17.90
N THR A 91 18.55 -10.36 -17.93
CA THR A 91 18.80 -11.64 -18.61
C THR A 91 19.04 -11.46 -20.10
N ILE A 92 18.22 -10.64 -20.77
CA ILE A 92 18.42 -10.31 -22.19
C ILE A 92 19.76 -9.61 -22.41
N GLY A 93 20.14 -8.66 -21.53
CA GLY A 93 21.44 -7.99 -21.56
C GLY A 93 22.61 -8.97 -21.56
N THR A 94 22.58 -9.98 -20.68
CA THR A 94 23.64 -10.99 -20.63
C THR A 94 23.76 -11.80 -21.92
N GLN A 95 22.66 -12.09 -22.61
CA GLN A 95 22.65 -12.83 -23.88
C GLN A 95 23.29 -12.05 -25.03
N ILE A 96 23.16 -10.72 -25.01
CA ILE A 96 23.72 -9.81 -26.01
C ILE A 96 25.06 -9.19 -25.58
N SER A 97 25.67 -9.68 -24.50
CA SER A 97 26.92 -9.17 -23.91
C SER A 97 26.87 -7.68 -23.52
N LEU A 98 25.71 -7.20 -23.09
CA LEU A 98 25.52 -5.86 -22.51
C LEU A 98 25.26 -5.96 -21.01
N ASP A 99 25.95 -5.12 -20.22
CA ASP A 99 25.68 -5.00 -18.79
C ASP A 99 24.41 -4.16 -18.56
N LEU A 100 23.30 -4.86 -18.30
CA LEU A 100 22.01 -4.26 -17.97
C LEU A 100 21.63 -4.50 -16.50
N ASP A 101 22.61 -4.63 -15.60
CA ASP A 101 22.35 -4.87 -14.18
C ASP A 101 21.55 -3.75 -13.51
N PHE A 102 21.64 -2.52 -14.03
CA PHE A 102 20.84 -1.40 -13.55
C PHE A 102 19.32 -1.61 -13.73
N SER A 103 18.89 -2.52 -14.60
CA SER A 103 17.47 -2.79 -14.83
C SER A 103 16.73 -3.30 -13.58
N ILE A 104 17.45 -3.87 -12.60
CA ILE A 104 16.87 -4.27 -11.31
C ILE A 104 16.34 -3.07 -10.52
N TYR A 105 16.88 -1.86 -10.76
CA TYR A 105 16.41 -0.64 -10.11
C TYR A 105 14.99 -0.24 -10.54
N ILE A 106 14.44 -0.82 -11.62
CA ILE A 106 13.03 -0.64 -11.99
C ILE A 106 12.13 -1.16 -10.87
N GLY A 107 12.41 -2.35 -10.32
CA GLY A 107 11.66 -2.90 -9.19
C GLY A 107 11.76 -2.03 -7.93
N TRP A 108 12.96 -1.52 -7.65
CA TRP A 108 13.19 -0.63 -6.52
C TRP A 108 12.50 0.74 -6.68
N TYR A 109 12.49 1.29 -7.88
CA TYR A 109 11.77 2.51 -8.21
C TYR A 109 10.26 2.34 -8.00
N VAL A 110 9.67 1.26 -8.52
CA VAL A 110 8.24 0.97 -8.31
C VAL A 110 7.95 0.82 -6.82
N THR A 111 8.80 0.11 -6.07
CA THR A 111 8.64 -0.02 -4.60
C THR A 111 8.65 1.34 -3.90
N ALA A 112 9.53 2.26 -4.31
CA ALA A 112 9.59 3.62 -3.75
C ALA A 112 8.32 4.42 -4.06
N VAL A 113 7.78 4.32 -5.29
CA VAL A 113 6.51 4.98 -5.66
C VAL A 113 5.36 4.43 -4.82
N MET A 114 5.27 3.10 -4.65
CA MET A 114 4.24 2.48 -3.81
C MET A 114 4.35 2.91 -2.34
N LEU A 115 5.57 3.08 -1.83
CA LEU A 115 5.80 3.59 -0.48
C LEU A 115 5.30 5.03 -0.30
N ILE A 116 5.53 5.91 -1.28
CA ILE A 116 5.03 7.29 -1.22
C ILE A 116 3.48 7.31 -1.20
N ASN A 117 2.84 6.41 -1.95
CA ASN A 117 1.39 6.27 -1.92
C ASN A 117 0.88 5.86 -0.53
N GLU A 118 1.55 4.93 0.13
CA GLU A 118 1.23 4.53 1.50
C GLU A 118 1.42 5.67 2.50
N PHE A 119 2.50 6.45 2.38
CA PHE A 119 2.69 7.65 3.21
C PHE A 119 1.59 8.70 2.99
N THR A 120 1.11 8.86 1.76
CA THR A 120 0.00 9.79 1.47
C THR A 120 -1.26 9.34 2.19
N SER A 121 -1.60 8.05 2.13
CA SER A 121 -2.75 7.48 2.85
C SER A 121 -2.62 7.64 4.38
N ILE A 122 -1.43 7.39 4.94
CA ILE A 122 -1.17 7.60 6.38
C ILE A 122 -1.41 9.06 6.75
N LEU A 123 -0.87 9.99 5.97
CA LEU A 123 -1.02 11.43 6.24
C LEU A 123 -2.48 11.87 6.16
N GLU A 124 -3.27 11.33 5.23
CA GLU A 124 -4.71 11.57 5.17
C GLU A 124 -5.46 10.99 6.38
N ASN A 125 -5.06 9.81 6.84
CA ASN A 125 -5.65 9.19 8.04
C ASN A 125 -5.31 10.01 9.29
N LEU A 126 -4.04 10.39 9.45
CA LEU A 126 -3.58 11.23 10.55
C LEU A 126 -4.19 12.63 10.53
N TYR A 127 -4.40 13.24 9.36
CA TYR A 127 -5.04 14.55 9.26
C TYR A 127 -6.49 14.52 9.78
N VAL A 128 -7.23 13.43 9.55
CA VAL A 128 -8.59 13.27 10.09
C VAL A 128 -8.57 13.01 11.59
N ILE A 129 -7.58 12.25 12.10
CA ILE A 129 -7.45 11.91 13.51
C ILE A 129 -6.94 13.11 14.35
N MET A 130 -5.97 13.85 13.83
CA MET A 130 -5.23 14.92 14.52
C MET A 130 -4.90 16.10 13.58
N PRO A 131 -5.91 16.87 13.14
CA PRO A 131 -5.73 17.92 12.13
C PRO A 131 -4.74 19.02 12.53
N GLU A 132 -4.64 19.34 13.82
CA GLU A 132 -3.75 20.39 14.34
C GLU A 132 -2.25 20.01 14.30
N LYS A 133 -1.93 18.72 14.17
CA LYS A 133 -0.55 18.21 14.21
C LYS A 133 0.03 17.91 12.83
N VAL A 134 -0.82 17.77 11.82
CA VAL A 134 -0.40 17.41 10.45
C VAL A 134 -0.43 18.67 9.57
N PRO A 135 0.73 19.11 9.01
CA PRO A 135 0.76 20.25 8.14
C PRO A 135 -0.10 20.04 6.89
N THR A 136 -1.11 20.91 6.70
CA THR A 136 -2.11 20.76 5.63
C THR A 136 -1.50 20.84 4.23
N TRP A 137 -0.40 21.59 4.08
CA TRP A 137 0.32 21.71 2.81
C TRP A 137 0.90 20.36 2.35
N LEU A 138 1.36 19.52 3.29
CA LEU A 138 1.98 18.23 2.98
C LEU A 138 0.94 17.27 2.38
N VAL A 139 -0.22 17.15 3.03
CA VAL A 139 -1.35 16.37 2.53
C VAL A 139 -1.81 16.89 1.17
N LYS A 140 -1.90 18.22 1.02
CA LYS A 140 -2.39 18.85 -0.22
C LYS A 140 -1.46 18.64 -1.40
N VAL A 141 -0.14 18.76 -1.22
CA VAL A 141 0.85 18.56 -2.30
C VAL A 141 0.80 17.12 -2.81
N LEU A 142 0.78 16.14 -1.91
CA LEU A 142 0.70 14.73 -2.27
C LEU A 142 -0.62 14.40 -2.96
N ARG A 143 -1.74 14.90 -2.41
CA ARG A 143 -3.08 14.64 -2.95
C ARG A 143 -3.36 15.30 -4.30
N VAL A 144 -2.85 16.52 -4.53
CA VAL A 144 -3.01 17.20 -5.83
C VAL A 144 -2.27 16.45 -6.94
N THR A 145 -1.10 15.89 -6.62
CA THR A 145 -0.30 15.11 -7.56
C THR A 145 -1.05 13.84 -7.97
N ASP A 146 -1.58 13.11 -6.98
CA ASP A 146 -2.33 11.87 -7.18
C ASP A 146 -3.61 12.08 -8.02
N ASN A 147 -4.44 13.08 -7.65
CA ASN A 147 -5.68 13.36 -8.37
C ASN A 147 -5.47 13.77 -9.84
N LYS A 148 -4.41 14.53 -10.14
CA LYS A 148 -4.13 14.92 -11.52
C LYS A 148 -3.77 13.69 -12.35
N LEU A 149 -2.93 12.82 -11.81
CA LEU A 149 -2.51 11.60 -12.47
C LEU A 149 -3.70 10.65 -12.70
N ASP A 150 -4.51 10.42 -11.66
CA ASP A 150 -5.69 9.57 -11.73
C ASP A 150 -6.70 10.07 -12.75
N ASN A 151 -6.99 11.37 -12.80
CA ASN A 151 -7.94 11.92 -13.77
C ASN A 151 -7.45 11.74 -15.22
N THR A 152 -6.15 11.90 -15.45
CA THR A 152 -5.55 11.64 -16.77
C THR A 152 -5.61 10.17 -17.13
N ILE A 153 -5.22 9.27 -16.21
CA ILE A 153 -5.23 7.81 -16.43
C ILE A 153 -6.66 7.32 -16.64
N ASN A 154 -7.61 7.69 -15.78
CA ASN A 154 -9.02 7.35 -15.95
C ASN A 154 -9.55 7.86 -17.29
N GLY A 155 -9.20 9.09 -17.69
CA GLY A 155 -9.55 9.60 -19.03
C GLY A 155 -9.06 8.73 -20.19
N ILE A 156 -7.94 8.02 -20.04
CA ILE A 156 -7.38 7.09 -21.03
C ILE A 156 -8.02 5.71 -20.91
N VAL A 157 -8.06 5.13 -19.70
CA VAL A 157 -8.60 3.79 -19.43
C VAL A 157 -10.10 3.73 -19.75
N CYS A 158 -10.89 4.71 -19.29
CA CYS A 158 -12.34 4.77 -19.53
C CYS A 158 -12.68 4.94 -21.02
N LYS A 159 -11.80 5.59 -21.81
CA LYS A 159 -11.99 5.72 -23.27
C LYS A 159 -11.69 4.44 -24.03
N ASN A 160 -10.79 3.60 -23.51
CA ASN A 160 -10.35 2.37 -24.16
C ASN A 160 -11.17 1.13 -23.75
N GLN A 161 -12.05 1.25 -22.75
CA GLN A 161 -13.01 0.20 -22.41
C GLN A 161 -14.20 0.28 -23.38
N ASN A 162 -14.17 -0.58 -24.42
CA ASN A 162 -15.29 -0.77 -25.34
C ASN A 162 -16.54 -1.25 -24.56
N CYS A 163 -17.49 -0.35 -24.36
CA CYS A 163 -18.81 -0.64 -23.81
C CYS A 163 -19.80 0.19 -24.64
N GLU A 164 -20.41 -0.43 -25.65
CA GLU A 164 -21.28 0.27 -26.63
C GLU A 164 -22.58 0.81 -26.00
N ILE A 165 -22.93 0.37 -24.79
CA ILE A 165 -24.26 0.59 -24.18
C ILE A 165 -24.20 1.14 -22.74
N CYS A 166 -23.02 1.56 -22.26
CA CYS A 166 -22.80 1.85 -20.83
C CYS A 166 -22.61 3.36 -20.58
N SER A 167 -23.17 3.90 -19.50
CA SER A 167 -22.94 5.31 -19.12
C SER A 167 -21.49 5.51 -18.65
N ILE A 168 -20.96 6.74 -18.63
CA ILE A 168 -19.57 7.02 -18.14
C ILE A 168 -19.37 6.50 -16.70
N LYS A 169 -20.42 6.56 -15.88
CA LYS A 169 -20.41 6.10 -14.48
C LYS A 169 -20.25 4.58 -14.38
N ASP A 170 -20.77 3.84 -15.37
CA ASP A 170 -20.68 2.37 -15.44
C ASP A 170 -19.39 1.89 -16.11
N ARG A 171 -18.76 2.74 -16.95
CA ARG A 171 -17.48 2.44 -17.60
C ARG A 171 -16.31 2.42 -16.61
N CYS A 172 -16.37 3.22 -15.55
CA CYS A 172 -15.25 3.39 -14.64
C CYS A 172 -15.67 3.34 -13.17
N ASN A 173 -15.39 2.19 -12.53
CA ASN A 173 -15.64 1.90 -11.11
C ASN A 173 -15.01 2.88 -10.10
N HIS A 174 -14.23 3.86 -10.57
CA HIS A 174 -13.52 4.85 -9.75
C HIS A 174 -13.95 6.31 -9.99
N TYR A 175 -14.92 6.59 -10.88
CA TYR A 175 -15.54 7.92 -10.93
C TYR A 175 -16.44 8.07 -9.69
N LYS A 176 -15.87 8.52 -8.57
CA LYS A 176 -16.66 9.25 -7.59
C LYS A 176 -17.22 10.44 -8.35
N THR A 177 -18.53 10.44 -8.61
CA THR A 177 -19.25 11.65 -8.96
C THR A 177 -18.90 12.65 -7.86
N LYS A 178 -17.99 13.59 -8.14
CA LYS A 178 -18.02 14.86 -7.44
C LYS A 178 -19.30 15.52 -7.91
N GLU A 179 -20.40 15.12 -7.27
CA GLU A 179 -21.59 15.94 -7.27
C GLU A 179 -21.15 17.29 -6.72
N MET A 180 -21.58 18.30 -7.45
CA MET A 180 -21.41 19.69 -7.14
C MET A 180 -22.14 19.95 -5.82
N GLU A 181 -21.47 19.79 -4.69
CA GLU A 181 -21.82 20.51 -3.48
C GLU A 181 -21.19 21.90 -3.61
N GLY A 182 -21.93 22.77 -4.30
CA GLY A 182 -21.95 24.19 -3.96
C GLY A 182 -22.76 24.41 -2.69
#